data_AF-A0A821RCI1-F1
#
_entry.id   AF-A0A821RCI1-F1
#
_cell.length_a   1.000
_cell.length_b   1.000
_cell.length_c   1.000
_cell.angle_alpha   90.00
_cell.angle_beta   90.00
_cell.angle_gamma   90.00
#
_symmetry.space_group_name_H-M   'P 1'
#
loop_
_entity.id
_entity.type
_entity.pdbx_description
1 polymer ?
#
loop_
_entity_poly.entity_id
_entity_poly.type
_entity_poly.pdbx_seq_one_letter_code
_entity_poly.pdbx_strand_id
1 'polypeptide(L)'
;MLFHILFLFFFINLIDLSITERQKSINIKCSDLLVGQYRCQQPKIDDQTQEPQSCERHHLILNGEEKFIDTAPISCYTAPKIICDGGIYNETIDGYIFEKRTSCRWTNGKYYRTTLILSLFLVLHNENDKK
;
A
#
# COMPACT_ATOMS: atom_id res chain seq x y z
N MET A 1 9.77 -24.11 -56.49
CA MET A 1 10.01 -24.82 -55.20
C MET A 1 11.00 -24.10 -54.30
N LEU A 2 12.20 -23.78 -54.74
CA LEU A 2 13.22 -23.07 -53.93
C LEU A 2 12.72 -21.74 -53.33
N PHE A 3 11.96 -20.95 -54.11
CA PHE A 3 11.39 -19.68 -53.66
C PHE A 3 10.38 -19.82 -52.51
N HIS A 4 9.53 -20.86 -52.55
CA HIS A 4 8.58 -21.13 -51.45
C HIS A 4 9.29 -21.61 -50.18
N ILE A 5 10.38 -22.35 -50.33
CA ILE A 5 11.21 -22.80 -49.19
C ILE A 5 11.89 -21.60 -48.52
N LEU A 6 12.44 -20.67 -49.31
CA LEU A 6 13.05 -19.43 -48.79
C LEU A 6 12.02 -18.51 -48.12
N PHE A 7 10.82 -18.41 -48.70
CA PHE A 7 9.72 -17.64 -48.13
C PHE A 7 9.27 -18.23 -46.79
N LEU A 8 9.05 -19.54 -46.69
CA LEU A 8 8.70 -20.19 -45.43
C LEU A 8 9.79 -20.02 -44.37
N PHE A 9 11.06 -20.15 -44.75
CA PHE A 9 12.17 -19.94 -43.82
C PHE A 9 12.18 -18.49 -43.28
N PHE A 10 11.94 -17.50 -44.14
CA PHE A 10 11.84 -16.11 -43.72
C PHE A 10 10.67 -15.85 -42.76
N PHE A 11 9.50 -16.45 -43.01
CA PHE A 11 8.35 -16.35 -42.12
C PHE A 11 8.57 -17.04 -40.76
N ILE A 12 9.26 -18.19 -40.72
CA ILE A 12 9.60 -18.87 -39.47
C ILE A 12 10.53 -18.00 -38.62
N ASN A 13 11.58 -17.41 -39.22
CA ASN A 13 12.50 -16.51 -38.51
C ASN A 13 11.84 -15.20 -38.05
N LEU A 14 10.83 -14.71 -38.77
CA LEU A 14 10.03 -13.54 -38.35
C LEU A 14 9.12 -13.86 -37.15
N ILE A 15 8.59 -15.08 -37.06
CA ILE A 15 7.73 -15.50 -35.95
C ILE A 15 8.56 -15.58 -34.65
N ASP A 16 9.78 -16.11 -34.70
CA ASP A 16 10.64 -16.26 -33.51
C ASP A 16 11.06 -14.91 -32.89
N LEU A 17 11.19 -13.85 -33.71
CA LEU A 17 11.55 -12.52 -33.22
C LEU A 17 10.43 -11.89 -32.36
N SER A 18 9.17 -12.27 -32.57
CA SER A 18 8.02 -11.71 -31.85
C SER A 18 7.78 -12.33 -30.46
N ILE A 19 8.39 -13.48 -30.16
CA ILE A 19 8.17 -14.21 -28.90
C ILE A 19 9.16 -13.76 -27.80
N THR A 20 10.31 -13.20 -28.17
CA THR A 20 11.40 -12.88 -27.24
C THR A 20 11.19 -11.60 -26.41
N GLU A 21 10.23 -10.72 -26.76
CA GLU A 21 10.05 -9.46 -26.04
C GLU A 21 9.25 -9.53 -24.73
N ARG A 22 8.76 -10.70 -24.31
CA ARG A 22 7.81 -10.77 -23.17
C ARG A 22 8.42 -10.94 -21.78
N GLN A 23 9.71 -10.66 -21.59
CA GLN A 23 10.29 -10.68 -20.25
C GLN A 23 11.32 -9.56 -20.04
N LYS A 24 10.93 -8.31 -20.32
CA LYS A 24 11.63 -7.18 -19.70
C LYS A 24 11.25 -7.19 -18.22
N SER A 25 12.04 -7.89 -17.39
CA SER A 25 11.97 -7.77 -15.93
C SER A 25 12.44 -6.37 -15.55
N ILE A 26 11.54 -5.39 -15.72
CA ILE A 26 11.69 -4.10 -15.06
C ILE A 26 11.70 -4.45 -13.58
N ASN A 27 12.80 -4.13 -12.91
CA ASN A 27 12.93 -4.29 -11.47
C ASN A 27 11.98 -3.27 -10.82
N ILE A 28 10.70 -3.64 -10.69
CA ILE A 28 9.64 -2.83 -10.09
C ILE A 28 9.63 -3.18 -8.61
N LYS A 29 9.78 -2.19 -7.73
CA LYS A 29 9.64 -2.42 -6.29
C LYS A 29 8.16 -2.61 -5.93
N CYS A 30 7.87 -3.49 -4.98
CA CYS A 30 6.50 -3.69 -4.51
C CYS A 30 5.90 -2.41 -3.91
N SER A 31 6.73 -1.50 -3.39
CA SER A 31 6.33 -0.17 -2.90
C SER A 31 5.74 0.73 -3.98
N ASP A 32 6.15 0.55 -5.23
CA ASP A 32 5.88 1.43 -6.37
C ASP A 32 4.72 0.91 -7.23
N LEU A 33 4.10 -0.20 -6.83
CA LEU A 33 2.91 -0.74 -7.47
C LEU A 33 1.75 0.27 -7.43
N LEU A 34 0.99 0.32 -8.53
CA LEU A 34 -0.17 1.18 -8.66
C LEU A 34 -1.35 0.65 -7.84
N VAL A 35 -2.25 1.56 -7.46
CA VAL A 35 -3.51 1.19 -6.80
C VAL A 35 -4.28 0.24 -7.71
N GLY A 36 -4.73 -0.89 -7.16
CA GLY A 36 -5.38 -1.97 -7.91
C GLY A 36 -4.45 -3.14 -8.27
N GLN A 37 -3.12 -2.93 -8.27
CA GLN A 37 -2.13 -4.02 -8.41
C GLN A 37 -1.79 -4.69 -7.07
N TYR A 38 -2.31 -4.18 -5.96
CA TYR A 38 -2.15 -4.74 -4.63
C TYR A 38 -3.37 -4.43 -3.77
N ARG A 39 -3.53 -5.18 -2.68
CA ARG A 39 -4.53 -4.99 -1.63
C ARG A 39 -3.84 -5.03 -0.28
N CYS A 40 -4.15 -4.10 0.61
CA CYS A 40 -3.63 -4.11 1.98
C CYS A 40 -4.69 -4.58 2.99
N GLN A 41 -4.21 -5.20 4.05
CA GLN A 41 -5.02 -5.47 5.23
C GLN A 41 -5.30 -4.18 6.00
N GLN A 42 -6.43 -4.17 6.69
CA GLN A 42 -6.71 -3.11 7.64
C GLN A 42 -5.75 -3.25 8.83
N PRO A 43 -5.25 -2.12 9.38
CA PRO A 43 -4.43 -2.17 10.57
C PRO A 43 -5.26 -2.71 11.74
N LYS A 44 -4.59 -3.43 12.65
CA LYS A 44 -5.19 -3.84 13.91
C LYS A 44 -5.42 -2.61 14.77
N ILE A 45 -6.64 -2.42 15.25
CA ILE A 45 -7.04 -1.24 16.04
C ILE A 45 -6.83 -1.53 17.53
N ASP A 46 -6.39 -0.51 18.26
CA ASP A 46 -6.38 -0.49 19.72
C ASP A 46 -7.78 -0.13 20.25
N ASP A 47 -8.37 -1.01 21.06
CA ASP A 47 -9.73 -0.80 21.57
C ASP A 47 -9.84 0.41 22.51
N GLN A 48 -8.75 0.80 23.19
CA GLN A 48 -8.71 1.90 24.14
C GLN A 48 -8.63 3.25 23.43
N THR A 49 -7.78 3.36 22.40
CA THR A 49 -7.48 4.63 21.73
C THR A 49 -8.13 4.79 20.36
N GLN A 50 -8.62 3.69 19.77
CA GLN A 50 -9.14 3.62 18.39
C GLN A 50 -8.10 4.00 17.32
N GLU A 51 -6.81 3.94 17.64
CA GLU A 51 -5.71 4.11 16.68
C GLU A 51 -5.16 2.75 16.22
N PRO A 52 -4.47 2.66 15.08
CA PRO A 52 -3.68 1.49 14.74
C PRO A 52 -2.67 1.15 15.86
N GLN A 53 -2.60 -0.11 16.29
CA GLN A 53 -1.73 -0.54 17.40
C GLN A 53 -0.25 -0.20 17.19
N SER A 54 0.18 -0.04 15.95
CA SER A 54 1.55 0.30 15.55
C SER A 54 1.63 1.68 14.90
N CYS A 55 0.74 2.61 15.25
CA CYS A 55 0.87 4.00 14.82
C CYS A 55 2.13 4.61 15.46
N GLU A 56 3.00 5.21 14.67
CA GLU A 56 4.24 5.86 15.13
C GLU A 56 4.24 7.33 14.72
N ARG A 57 4.72 8.20 15.61
CA ARG A 57 4.88 9.63 15.35
C ARG A 57 6.33 9.95 14.98
N HIS A 58 6.57 10.37 13.74
CA HIS A 58 7.88 10.80 13.27
C HIS A 58 7.97 12.31 13.21
N HIS A 59 9.04 12.87 13.80
CA HIS A 59 9.38 14.27 13.67
C HIS A 59 10.31 14.47 12.48
N LEU A 60 9.91 15.30 11.52
CA LEU A 60 10.65 15.59 10.31
C LEU A 60 10.73 17.10 10.09
N ILE A 61 11.89 17.57 9.63
CA ILE A 61 12.05 18.96 9.20
C ILE A 61 12.01 18.95 7.68
N LEU A 62 10.96 19.53 7.10
CA LEU A 62 10.77 19.62 5.66
C LEU A 62 10.78 21.10 5.27
N ASN A 63 11.70 21.49 4.39
CA ASN A 63 11.85 22.88 3.93
C ASN A 63 12.01 23.90 5.09
N GLY A 64 12.61 23.50 6.20
CA GLY A 64 12.77 24.34 7.39
C GLY A 64 11.57 24.39 8.33
N GLU A 65 10.48 23.68 8.03
CA GLU A 65 9.30 23.58 8.89
C GLU A 65 9.28 22.25 9.65
N GLU A 66 9.00 22.31 10.95
CA GLU A 66 8.78 21.12 11.78
C GLU A 66 7.43 20.49 11.45
N LYS A 67 7.45 19.23 11.00
CA LYS A 67 6.25 18.46 10.68
C LYS A 67 6.28 17.12 11.39
N PHE A 68 5.14 16.78 12.00
CA PHE A 68 4.90 15.44 12.52
C PHE A 68 4.14 14.62 11.49
N ILE A 69 4.67 13.43 11.17
CA ILE A 69 4.03 12.47 10.29
C ILE A 69 3.72 11.23 11.12
N ASP A 70 2.44 10.91 11.23
CA ASP A 70 1.95 9.76 11.96
C ASP A 70 1.66 8.62 10.96
N THR A 71 2.39 7.50 11.06
CA THR A 71 2.23 6.35 10.16
C THR A 71 2.23 5.03 10.90
N ALA A 72 1.50 4.05 10.38
CA ALA A 72 1.52 2.67 10.84
C ALA A 72 1.93 1.71 9.72
N PRO A 73 2.73 0.67 9.98
CA PRO A 73 3.00 -0.38 9.02
C PRO A 73 1.75 -1.26 8.83
N ILE A 74 1.45 -1.61 7.58
CA ILE A 74 0.39 -2.56 7.21
C ILE A 74 0.92 -3.58 6.19
N SER A 75 0.40 -4.81 6.28
CA SER A 75 0.72 -5.87 5.33
C SER A 75 -0.12 -5.71 4.06
N CYS A 76 0.54 -5.79 2.91
CA CYS A 76 -0.06 -5.70 1.59
C CYS A 76 0.29 -6.92 0.74
N TYR A 77 -0.64 -7.31 -0.11
CA TYR A 77 -0.62 -8.47 -0.98
C TYR A 77 -0.74 -8.00 -2.42
N THR A 78 0.16 -8.43 -3.30
CA THR A 78 0.03 -8.12 -4.73
C THR A 78 -1.13 -8.89 -5.36
N ALA A 79 -1.61 -8.41 -6.51
CA ALA A 79 -2.46 -9.22 -7.36
C ALA A 79 -1.69 -10.45 -7.89
N PRO A 80 -2.40 -11.54 -8.26
CA PRO A 80 -1.76 -12.73 -8.80
C PRO A 80 -0.89 -12.43 -10.02
N LYS A 81 0.25 -13.12 -10.13
CA LYS A 81 1.22 -13.02 -11.24
C LYS A 81 1.91 -11.66 -11.40
N ILE A 82 1.80 -10.76 -10.42
CA ILE A 82 2.61 -9.54 -10.38
C ILE A 82 3.94 -9.87 -9.72
N ILE A 83 5.03 -9.59 -10.45
CA ILE A 83 6.40 -9.77 -9.99
C ILE A 83 6.96 -8.42 -9.58
N CYS A 84 7.45 -8.33 -8.35
CA CYS A 84 8.07 -7.12 -7.82
C CYS A 84 9.16 -7.46 -6.80
N ASP A 85 10.09 -6.53 -6.61
CA ASP A 85 11.19 -6.65 -5.66
C ASP A 85 10.83 -6.03 -4.30
N GLY A 86 11.36 -6.62 -3.22
CA GLY A 86 11.14 -6.14 -1.85
C GLY A 86 9.90 -6.71 -1.15
N GLY A 87 9.31 -7.78 -1.68
CA GLY A 87 8.28 -8.58 -1.02
C GLY A 87 8.69 -10.03 -0.81
N ILE A 88 7.94 -10.74 0.01
CA ILE A 88 8.07 -12.18 0.27
C ILE A 88 7.05 -12.90 -0.60
N TYR A 89 7.51 -13.78 -1.50
CA TYR A 89 6.62 -14.55 -2.36
C TYR A 89 5.74 -15.50 -1.52
N ASN A 90 4.46 -15.58 -1.88
CA ASN A 90 3.47 -16.44 -1.26
C ASN A 90 2.72 -17.21 -2.36
N GLU A 91 2.88 -18.54 -2.32
CA GLU A 91 2.30 -19.49 -3.28
C GLU A 91 0.77 -19.52 -3.25
N THR A 92 0.14 -19.26 -2.11
CA THR A 92 -1.34 -19.33 -1.97
C THR A 92 -2.05 -18.24 -2.77
N ILE A 93 -1.41 -17.07 -2.90
CA ILE A 93 -1.94 -15.92 -3.63
C ILE A 93 -1.30 -15.75 -5.01
N ASP A 94 -0.33 -16.60 -5.36
CA ASP A 94 0.50 -16.48 -6.58
C ASP A 94 1.09 -15.06 -6.72
N GLY A 95 1.70 -14.55 -5.65
CA GLY A 95 2.09 -13.14 -5.55
C GLY A 95 3.00 -12.84 -4.35
N TYR A 96 3.24 -11.56 -4.06
CA TYR A 96 4.18 -11.10 -3.03
C TYR A 96 3.46 -10.42 -1.87
N ILE A 97 4.00 -10.60 -0.67
CA ILE A 97 3.61 -9.91 0.56
C ILE A 97 4.67 -8.87 0.89
N PHE A 98 4.28 -7.63 1.11
CA PHE A 98 5.19 -6.55 1.46
C PHE A 98 4.57 -5.61 2.49
N GLU A 99 5.41 -4.87 3.21
CA GLU A 99 4.96 -3.88 4.18
C GLU A 99 4.83 -2.51 3.51
N LYS A 100 3.73 -1.80 3.79
CA LYS A 100 3.52 -0.42 3.38
C LYS A 100 3.14 0.42 4.58
N ARG A 101 3.60 1.68 4.62
CA ARG A 101 3.19 2.64 5.66
C ARG A 101 1.88 3.33 5.26
N THR A 102 0.90 3.31 6.15
CA THR A 102 -0.37 4.04 6.01
C THR A 102 -0.43 5.19 7.02
N SER A 103 -1.12 6.28 6.68
CA SER A 103 -1.32 7.39 7.61
C SER A 103 -2.23 6.99 8.77
N CYS A 104 -1.90 7.43 9.97
CA CYS A 104 -2.73 7.26 11.16
C CYS A 104 -2.80 8.58 11.95
N ARG A 105 -3.52 8.61 13.07
CA ARG A 105 -3.58 9.77 13.97
C ARG A 105 -3.07 9.34 15.32
N TRP A 106 -1.91 9.86 15.72
CA TRP A 106 -1.32 9.53 17.01
C TRP A 106 -2.09 10.19 18.16
N THR A 107 -2.56 9.40 19.12
CA THR A 107 -3.45 9.84 20.21
C THR A 107 -2.75 10.07 21.55
N ASN A 108 -1.43 9.83 21.65
CA ASN A 108 -0.67 9.88 22.91
C ASN A 108 -1.31 9.03 24.04
N GLY A 109 -2.01 7.92 23.71
CA GLY A 109 -2.65 7.06 24.70
C GLY A 109 -3.90 7.65 25.37
N LYS A 110 -4.55 8.65 24.76
CA LYS A 110 -5.83 9.16 25.27
C LYS A 110 -6.97 8.19 24.93
N TYR A 111 -7.76 7.85 25.94
CA TYR A 111 -8.91 6.97 25.77
C TYR A 111 -9.98 7.61 24.90
N TYR A 112 -10.36 6.93 23.82
CA TYR A 112 -11.35 7.42 22.87
C TYR A 112 -12.72 7.60 23.54
N ARG A 113 -13.16 6.62 24.35
CA ARG A 113 -14.48 6.62 24.97
C ARG A 113 -14.70 7.81 25.91
N THR A 114 -13.73 8.12 26.76
CA THR A 114 -13.85 9.23 27.71
C THR A 114 -13.80 10.57 26.99
N THR A 115 -12.92 10.70 26.00
CA THR A 115 -12.81 11.90 25.18
C THR A 115 -14.09 12.17 24.39
N LEU A 116 -14.69 11.12 23.81
CA LEU A 116 -15.96 11.21 23.09
C LEU A 116 -17.10 11.68 24.01
N ILE A 117 -17.25 11.04 25.18
CA ILE A 117 -18.28 11.41 26.15
C ILE A 117 -18.09 12.86 26.62
N LEU A 118 -16.86 13.26 26.92
CA LEU A 118 -16.54 14.63 27.33
C LEU A 118 -16.90 15.64 26.22
N SER A 119 -16.62 15.31 24.96
CA SER A 119 -16.95 16.18 23.82
C SER A 119 -18.46 16.40 23.68
N LEU A 120 -19.27 15.36 23.93
CA LEU A 120 -20.73 15.47 23.90
C LEU A 120 -21.24 16.34 25.06
N PHE A 121 -20.71 16.15 26.26
CA PHE A 121 -21.11 16.95 27.43
C PHE A 121 -20.76 18.43 27.27
N LEU A 122 -19.59 18.75 26.71
CA LEU A 122 -19.20 20.14 26.45
C LEU A 122 -20.12 20.80 25.42
N VAL A 123 -20.53 20.07 24.38
CA VAL A 123 -21.49 20.58 23.39
C VAL A 123 -22.83 20.89 24.05
N LEU A 124 -23.37 19.95 24.84
CA LEU A 124 -24.65 20.12 25.54
C LEU A 124 -24.60 21.25 26.57
N HIS A 125 -23.48 21.43 27.29
CA HIS A 125 -23.33 22.52 28.24
C HIS A 125 -23.35 23.88 27.55
N ASN A 126 -22.55 24.05 26.49
CA ASN A 126 -22.47 25.29 25.72
C ASN A 126 -23.79 25.64 25.01
N GLU A 127 -24.63 24.66 24.71
CA GLU A 127 -25.95 24.88 24.11
C GLU A 127 -26.97 25.38 25.14
N ASN A 128 -26.88 24.92 26.39
CA ASN A 128 -27.71 25.40 27.49
C ASN A 128 -27.35 26.81 27.94
N ASP A 129 -26.08 27.22 27.82
CA ASP A 129 -25.64 28.57 28.18
C ASP A 129 -26.04 29.66 27.16
N LYS A 130 -26.58 29.26 26.00
CA LYS A 130 -27.07 30.18 24.95
C LYS A 130 -28.57 30.50 25.06
N LYS A 131 -29.25 29.99 26.08
CA LYS A 131 -30.70 30.13 26.28
C LYS A 131 -31.01 30.93 27.54
#